data_AF-A0A2P2FQL0-F1
#
_entry.id   AF-A0A2P2FQL0-F1
#
_cell.length_a   1.000
_cell.length_b   1.000
_cell.length_c   1.000
_cell.angle_alpha   90.00
_cell.angle_beta   90.00
_cell.angle_gamma   90.00
#
_symmetry.space_group_name_H-M   'P 1'
#
loop_
_entity.id
_entity.type
_entity.pdbx_description
1 polymer ?
#
loop_
_entity_poly.entity_id
_entity_poly.type
_entity_poly.pdbx_seq_one_letter_code
_entity_poly.pdbx_strand_id
1 'polypeptide(L)'
;MNETIKRHAVTAVVAATAVAVTATWLLNRDVRPTTVEGWAWPNSAGNTAWLTETPDGKSKGEGFILAGARWTSADNIWRDGSSGPTCVGTNTMAATHVQLGVVDVQADGMSWRHAVWLRCF
;
A
#
# COMPACT_ATOMS: atom_id res chain seq x y z
N MET A 1 29.52 41.94 -21.38
CA MET A 1 29.31 40.70 -20.59
C MET A 1 29.83 39.53 -21.40
N ASN A 2 30.83 38.80 -20.88
CA ASN A 2 31.61 37.80 -21.61
C ASN A 2 30.75 36.57 -21.99
N GLU A 3 30.89 36.03 -23.21
CA GLU A 3 30.08 34.89 -23.69
C GLU A 3 30.23 33.64 -22.82
N THR A 4 31.42 33.42 -22.27
CA THR A 4 31.71 32.33 -21.33
C THR A 4 30.88 32.44 -20.05
N ILE A 5 30.71 33.65 -19.51
CA ILE A 5 29.90 33.89 -18.30
C ILE A 5 28.42 33.58 -18.59
N LYS A 6 27.91 33.95 -19.77
CA LYS A 6 26.54 33.61 -20.19
C LYS A 6 26.34 32.10 -20.30
N ARG A 7 27.28 31.38 -20.92
CA ARG A 7 27.19 29.91 -21.04
C ARG A 7 27.15 29.24 -19.66
N HIS A 8 28.06 29.58 -18.76
CA HIS A 8 28.08 28.99 -17.42
C HIS A 8 26.81 29.30 -16.62
N ALA A 9 26.29 30.52 -16.72
CA ALA A 9 25.03 30.90 -16.07
C ALA A 9 23.86 30.08 -16.62
N VAL A 10 23.76 29.90 -17.94
CA VAL A 10 22.70 29.08 -18.57
C VAL A 10 22.83 27.61 -18.15
N THR A 11 24.03 27.04 -18.15
CA THR A 11 24.24 25.65 -17.73
C THR A 11 23.87 25.43 -16.28
N ALA A 12 24.22 26.35 -15.39
CA ALA A 12 23.89 26.29 -13.97
C ALA A 12 22.37 26.33 -13.75
N VAL A 13 21.66 27.21 -14.46
CA VAL A 13 20.20 27.29 -14.39
C VAL A 13 19.58 25.98 -14.85
N VAL A 14 19.94 25.47 -16.04
CA VAL A 14 19.37 24.23 -16.57
C VAL A 14 19.61 23.03 -15.65
N ALA A 15 20.81 22.92 -15.07
CA ALA A 15 21.13 21.87 -14.11
C ALA A 15 20.24 21.98 -12.85
N ALA A 16 20.08 23.19 -12.30
CA ALA A 16 19.24 23.42 -11.14
C ALA A 16 17.77 23.07 -11.42
N THR A 17 17.23 23.45 -12.59
CA THR A 17 15.86 23.10 -12.97
C THR A 17 15.68 21.60 -13.15
N ALA A 18 16.64 20.92 -13.78
CA ALA A 18 16.57 19.47 -13.96
C ALA A 18 16.56 18.72 -12.61
N VAL A 19 17.38 19.16 -11.66
CA VAL A 19 17.39 18.59 -10.29
C VAL A 19 16.07 18.86 -9.59
N ALA A 20 15.55 20.09 -9.66
CA ALA A 20 14.29 20.47 -9.01
C ALA A 20 13.09 19.68 -9.57
N VAL A 21 13.00 19.50 -10.89
CA VAL A 21 11.94 18.72 -11.54
C VAL A 21 12.03 17.25 -11.12
N THR A 22 13.23 16.67 -11.15
CA THR A 22 13.44 15.26 -10.79
C THR A 22 13.13 15.01 -9.32
N ALA A 23 13.55 15.90 -8.42
CA ALA A 23 13.25 15.82 -7.00
C ALA A 23 11.74 15.93 -6.73
N THR A 24 11.06 16.90 -7.37
CA THR A 24 9.61 17.07 -7.23
C THR A 24 8.86 15.82 -7.71
N TRP A 25 9.28 15.24 -8.84
CA TRP A 25 8.67 14.02 -9.36
C TRP A 25 8.90 12.82 -8.43
N LEU A 26 10.09 12.68 -7.85
CA LEU A 26 10.40 11.63 -6.86
C LEU A 26 9.56 11.77 -5.58
N LEU A 27 9.37 13.01 -5.10
CA LEU A 27 8.65 13.31 -3.86
C LEU A 27 7.13 13.20 -4.02
N ASN A 28 6.61 13.44 -5.22
CA ASN A 28 5.16 13.41 -5.52
C ASN A 28 4.74 12.17 -6.32
N ARG A 29 5.49 11.07 -6.25
CA ARG A 29 5.00 9.83 -6.89
C ARG A 29 3.73 9.37 -6.18
N ASP A 30 2.60 9.40 -6.89
CA ASP A 30 1.37 8.73 -6.47
C ASP A 30 1.69 7.25 -6.28
N VAL A 31 1.80 6.80 -5.03
CA VAL A 31 1.86 5.37 -4.70
C VAL A 31 0.45 4.84 -4.90
N ARG A 32 0.15 4.42 -6.14
CA ARG A 32 -1.10 3.76 -6.47
C ARG A 32 -1.09 2.37 -5.82
N PRO A 33 -2.04 2.04 -4.94
CA PRO A 33 -2.10 0.72 -4.35
C PRO A 33 -2.31 -0.32 -5.45
N THR A 34 -1.54 -1.40 -5.41
CA THR A 34 -1.78 -2.57 -6.26
C THR A 34 -3.00 -3.29 -5.71
N THR A 35 -3.90 -3.74 -6.58
CA THR A 35 -5.07 -4.51 -6.14
C THR A 35 -4.74 -6.00 -6.15
N VAL A 36 -5.02 -6.69 -5.04
CA VAL A 36 -4.91 -8.14 -4.92
C VAL A 36 -6.23 -8.71 -4.40
N GLU A 37 -6.60 -9.90 -4.84
CA GLU A 37 -7.86 -10.55 -4.46
C GLU A 37 -7.58 -11.97 -3.99
N GLY A 38 -8.34 -12.44 -3.00
CA GLY A 38 -8.18 -13.78 -2.46
C GLY A 38 -8.96 -14.00 -1.17
N TRP A 39 -8.59 -15.05 -0.46
CA TRP A 39 -9.21 -15.48 0.79
C TRP A 39 -8.32 -15.10 1.97
N ALA A 40 -8.76 -14.13 2.77
CA ALA A 40 -8.02 -13.63 3.92
C ALA A 40 -8.35 -14.42 5.18
N TRP A 41 -7.31 -14.96 5.80
CA TRP A 41 -7.32 -15.61 7.11
C TRP A 41 -6.77 -14.65 8.15
N PRO A 42 -7.58 -14.12 9.07
CA PRO A 42 -7.11 -13.15 10.05
C PRO A 42 -6.22 -13.83 11.10
N ASN A 43 -5.35 -13.06 11.73
CA ASN A 43 -4.79 -13.44 13.02
C ASN A 43 -5.78 -13.17 14.18
N SER A 44 -5.44 -13.62 15.38
CA SER A 44 -6.30 -13.44 16.57
C SER A 44 -6.54 -11.99 16.96
N ALA A 45 -5.65 -11.08 16.55
CA ALA A 45 -5.79 -9.64 16.78
C ALA A 45 -6.60 -8.91 15.69
N GLY A 46 -6.88 -9.57 14.56
CA GLY A 46 -7.55 -8.97 13.39
C GLY A 46 -6.77 -7.83 12.74
N ASN A 47 -5.47 -7.74 12.98
CA ASN A 47 -4.60 -6.67 12.49
C ASN A 47 -3.65 -7.12 11.37
N THR A 48 -3.58 -8.42 11.11
CA THR A 48 -2.91 -9.00 9.94
C THR A 48 -3.77 -10.10 9.34
N ALA A 49 -3.54 -10.41 8.07
CA ALA A 49 -4.15 -11.54 7.41
C ALA A 49 -3.16 -12.28 6.52
N TRP A 50 -3.34 -13.60 6.45
CA TRP A 50 -2.74 -14.45 5.45
C TRP A 50 -3.71 -14.59 4.27
N LEU A 51 -3.33 -14.08 3.10
CA LEU A 51 -4.17 -14.12 1.90
C LEU A 51 -3.80 -15.32 1.03
N THR A 52 -4.78 -16.15 0.71
CA THR A 52 -4.61 -17.35 -0.12
C THR A 52 -5.49 -17.28 -1.38
N GLU A 53 -5.13 -18.04 -2.42
CA GLU A 53 -5.95 -18.15 -3.64
C GLU A 53 -7.23 -18.96 -3.40
N THR A 54 -7.20 -19.90 -2.45
CA THR A 54 -8.30 -20.82 -2.13
C THR A 54 -8.70 -20.75 -0.66
N PRO A 55 -9.96 -21.04 -0.31
CA PRO A 55 -10.46 -21.02 1.07
C PRO A 55 -10.13 -22.29 1.87
N ASP A 56 -9.32 -23.21 1.33
CA ASP A 56 -9.01 -24.50 1.96
C ASP A 56 -7.87 -24.43 2.98
N GLY A 57 -7.17 -23.29 3.06
CA GLY A 57 -6.08 -23.03 4.00
C GLY A 57 -4.80 -23.81 3.71
N LYS A 58 -4.72 -24.51 2.56
CA LYS A 58 -3.58 -25.35 2.17
C LYS A 58 -2.71 -24.71 1.09
N SER A 59 -3.22 -23.70 0.41
CA SER A 59 -2.46 -22.95 -0.58
C SER A 59 -1.38 -22.09 0.07
N LYS A 60 -0.30 -21.86 -0.69
CA LYS A 60 0.66 -20.81 -0.35
C LYS A 60 -0.08 -19.47 -0.39
N GLY A 61 0.29 -18.58 0.51
CA GLY A 61 -0.29 -17.26 0.62
C GLY A 61 0.77 -16.21 0.93
N GLU A 62 0.30 -14.99 1.11
CA GLU A 62 1.13 -13.86 1.52
C GLU A 62 0.54 -13.17 2.75
N GLY A 63 1.42 -12.67 3.61
CA GLY A 63 1.03 -11.95 4.82
C GLY A 63 0.86 -10.46 4.53
N PHE A 64 -0.26 -9.90 5.00
CA PHE A 64 -0.57 -8.48 4.89
C PHE A 64 -0.89 -7.89 6.26
N ILE A 65 -0.45 -6.66 6.49
CA ILE A 65 -0.86 -5.89 7.66
C ILE A 65 -2.14 -5.12 7.29
N LEU A 66 -3.18 -5.29 8.10
CA LEU A 66 -4.49 -4.67 7.93
C LEU A 66 -4.74 -3.49 8.90
N ALA A 67 -3.86 -3.30 9.89
CA ALA A 67 -3.99 -2.24 10.87
C ALA A 67 -4.09 -0.86 10.19
N GLY A 68 -5.16 -0.10 10.49
CA GLY A 68 -5.39 1.23 9.90
C GLY A 68 -5.96 1.21 8.47
N ALA A 69 -6.17 0.04 7.86
CA ALA A 69 -6.75 -0.05 6.53
C ALA A 69 -8.23 0.34 6.53
N ARG A 70 -8.64 1.25 5.63
CA ARG A 70 -10.08 1.53 5.45
C ARG A 70 -10.78 0.29 4.90
N TRP A 71 -12.00 0.02 5.30
CA TRP A 71 -12.66 -1.20 4.87
C TRP A 71 -14.14 -1.05 4.59
N THR A 72 -14.66 -1.93 3.75
CA THR A 72 -16.09 -2.04 3.49
C THR A 72 -16.51 -3.50 3.42
N SER A 73 -17.77 -3.77 3.74
CA SER A 73 -18.39 -5.09 3.59
C SER A 73 -19.44 -5.07 2.48
N ALA A 74 -20.30 -6.09 2.45
CA ALA A 74 -21.42 -6.20 1.51
C ALA A 74 -22.35 -4.97 1.50
N ASP A 75 -22.37 -4.19 2.58
CA ASP A 75 -23.14 -2.94 2.67
C ASP A 75 -22.55 -1.75 1.89
N ASN A 76 -21.33 -1.86 1.36
CA ASN A 76 -20.61 -0.81 0.63
C ASN A 76 -20.37 0.48 1.44
N ILE A 77 -20.44 0.41 2.77
CA ILE A 77 -20.14 1.54 3.65
C ILE A 77 -18.68 1.46 4.09
N TRP A 78 -17.90 2.46 3.67
CA TRP A 78 -16.49 2.60 4.06
C TRP A 78 -16.35 3.00 5.53
N ARG A 79 -15.53 2.25 6.24
CA ARG A 79 -15.20 2.41 7.66
C ARG A 79 -13.72 2.69 7.82
N ASP A 80 -13.39 3.36 8.90
CA ASP A 80 -12.01 3.54 9.34
C ASP A 80 -11.49 2.23 9.97
N GLY A 81 -10.25 1.88 9.67
CA GLY A 81 -9.54 0.74 10.26
C GLY A 81 -8.76 1.07 11.52
N SER A 82 -8.86 2.30 12.03
CA SER A 82 -8.14 2.76 13.22
C SER A 82 -8.70 2.23 14.54
N SER A 83 -9.99 1.86 14.58
CA SER A 83 -10.73 1.60 15.83
C SER A 83 -11.05 0.14 16.11
N GLY A 84 -10.51 -0.82 15.36
CA GLY A 84 -10.79 -2.24 15.59
C GLY A 84 -10.47 -3.15 14.40
N PRO A 85 -10.83 -4.45 14.50
CA PRO A 85 -10.65 -5.39 13.40
C PRO A 85 -11.47 -4.95 12.18
N THR A 86 -10.96 -5.28 11.00
CA THR A 86 -11.62 -5.00 9.72
C THR A 86 -12.77 -5.98 9.48
N CYS A 87 -13.41 -5.94 8.30
CA CYS A 87 -14.42 -6.92 7.92
C CYS A 87 -13.92 -8.38 7.85
N VAL A 88 -12.60 -8.61 7.84
CA VAL A 88 -12.02 -9.96 7.96
C VAL A 88 -12.24 -10.54 9.36
N GLY A 89 -12.39 -9.68 10.38
CA GLY A 89 -12.62 -10.08 11.76
C GLY A 89 -11.38 -10.67 12.44
N THR A 90 -11.62 -11.51 13.45
CA THR A 90 -10.58 -12.11 14.31
C THR A 90 -10.67 -13.64 14.37
N ASN A 91 -11.62 -14.24 13.64
CA ASN A 91 -11.82 -15.68 13.63
C ASN A 91 -10.76 -16.36 12.76
N THR A 92 -9.70 -16.88 13.39
CA THR A 92 -8.58 -17.53 12.70
C THR A 92 -8.95 -18.83 11.98
N MET A 93 -10.17 -19.34 12.17
CA MET A 93 -10.67 -20.57 11.55
C MET A 93 -11.55 -20.31 10.32
N ALA A 94 -11.79 -19.04 9.96
CA ALA A 94 -12.64 -18.68 8.83
C ALA A 94 -11.88 -17.77 7.86
N ALA A 95 -11.97 -18.11 6.57
CA ALA A 95 -11.50 -17.26 5.50
C ALA A 95 -12.60 -16.29 5.07
N THR A 96 -12.23 -15.05 4.77
CA THR A 96 -13.12 -14.04 4.18
C THR A 96 -12.66 -13.74 2.77
N HIS A 97 -13.55 -13.77 1.77
CA HIS A 97 -13.18 -13.36 0.42
C HIS A 97 -13.01 -11.85 0.37
N VAL A 98 -11.84 -11.38 -0.07
CA VAL A 98 -11.49 -9.97 -0.03
C VAL A 98 -10.74 -9.50 -1.27
N GLN A 99 -10.90 -8.21 -1.55
CA GLN A 99 -10.03 -7.45 -2.41
C GLN A 99 -9.27 -6.42 -1.57
N LEU A 100 -7.95 -6.39 -1.66
CA LEU A 100 -7.07 -5.48 -0.92
C LEU A 100 -6.41 -4.50 -1.89
N GLY A 101 -6.34 -3.23 -1.50
CA GLY A 101 -5.40 -2.27 -2.06
C GLY A 101 -4.13 -2.25 -1.23
N VAL A 102 -3.02 -2.69 -1.80
CA VAL A 102 -1.77 -2.91 -1.08
C VAL A 102 -0.67 -1.97 -1.56
N VAL A 103 0.15 -1.53 -0.61
CA VAL A 103 1.38 -0.79 -0.85
C VAL A 103 2.53 -1.53 -0.18
N ASP A 104 3.67 -1.57 -0.86
CA ASP A 104 4.89 -2.09 -0.28
C ASP A 104 5.58 -0.95 0.47
N VAL A 105 5.74 -1.11 1.78
CA VAL A 105 6.41 -0.14 2.64
C VAL A 105 7.82 -0.64 2.89
N GLN A 106 8.80 0.24 2.67
CA GLN A 106 10.21 -0.06 2.85
C GLN A 106 10.79 0.87 3.93
N ALA A 107 11.29 0.30 5.02
CA ALA A 107 11.92 1.04 6.11
C ALA A 107 12.95 0.16 6.83
N ASP A 108 14.07 0.77 7.25
CA ASP A 108 15.16 0.11 7.99
C ASP A 108 15.68 -1.20 7.35
N GLY A 109 15.71 -1.25 6.02
CA GLY A 109 16.15 -2.43 5.26
C GLY A 109 15.14 -3.58 5.22
N MET A 110 13.95 -3.40 5.78
CA MET A 110 12.83 -4.35 5.73
C MET A 110 11.76 -3.85 4.77
N SER A 111 11.08 -4.78 4.09
CA SER A 111 9.87 -4.51 3.31
C SER A 111 8.69 -5.29 3.85
N TRP A 112 7.53 -4.64 3.93
CA TRP A 112 6.28 -5.30 4.29
C TRP A 112 5.12 -4.77 3.45
N ARG A 113 4.11 -5.60 3.26
CA ARG A 113 2.91 -5.27 2.48
C ARG A 113 1.81 -4.76 3.40
N HIS A 114 1.46 -3.49 3.27
CA HIS A 114 0.36 -2.87 3.99
C HIS A 114 -0.87 -2.80 3.10
N ALA A 115 -2.01 -3.26 3.61
CA ALA A 115 -3.30 -2.90 3.02
C ALA A 115 -3.64 -1.46 3.43
N VAL A 116 -3.92 -0.60 2.46
CA VAL A 116 -4.45 0.76 2.70
C VAL A 116 -5.97 0.79 2.67
N TRP A 117 -6.57 -0.15 1.93
CA TRP A 117 -7.99 -0.40 1.95
C TRP A 117 -8.31 -1.88 1.68
N LEU A 118 -9.50 -2.33 2.08
CA LEU A 118 -10.02 -3.64 1.71
C LEU A 118 -11.55 -3.65 1.53
N ARG A 119 -12.02 -4.57 0.69
CA ARG A 119 -13.44 -4.88 0.47
C ARG A 119 -13.67 -6.35 0.75
N CYS A 120 -14.60 -6.65 1.63
CA CYS A 120 -15.05 -8.02 1.89
C CYS A 120 -16.33 -8.33 1.12
N PHE A 121 -16.43 -9.57 0.63
CA PHE A 121 -17.55 -10.08 -0.16
C PHE A 121 -18.37 -11.13 0.61
#